data_AF-A0A967LRN0-F1
#
_entry.id   AF-A0A967LRN0-F1
#
_cell.length_a   1.000
_cell.length_b   1.000
_cell.length_c   1.000
_cell.angle_alpha   90.00
_cell.angle_beta   90.00
_cell.angle_gamma   90.00
#
_symmetry.space_group_name_H-M   'P 1'
#
loop_
_entity.id
_entity.type
_entity.pdbx_description
1 polymer ?
#
loop_
_entity_poly.entity_id
_entity_poly.type
_entity_poly.pdbx_seq_one_letter_code
_entity_poly.pdbx_strand_id
1 'polypeptide(L)'
;GAMAEAAALVEEVYAPDFVDINFGCPVKKVVKRNGGSGCLRDLELVQSIIRAVVDATALPTTVKIRSGWSEELRDPVGIALRCQDAGARVLTLHPRTRTQMYSGRSDWSEIAAVVDALDIPV
;
A
#
# COMPACT_ATOMS: atom_id res chain seq x y z
N GLY A 1 -10.63 -6.94 13.36
CA GLY A 1 -10.90 -6.85 11.92
C GLY A 1 -9.88 -7.72 11.19
N ALA A 2 -10.25 -8.38 10.09
CA ALA A 2 -9.46 -9.50 9.55
C ALA A 2 -7.95 -9.23 9.34
N MET A 3 -7.57 -8.04 8.87
CA MET A 3 -6.15 -7.68 8.69
C MET A 3 -5.40 -7.49 10.01
N ALA A 4 -6.05 -6.90 11.02
CA ALA A 4 -5.49 -6.72 12.36
C ALA A 4 -5.26 -8.06 13.07
N GLU A 5 -6.26 -8.95 13.02
CA GLU A 5 -6.16 -10.30 13.57
C GLU A 5 -5.06 -11.12 12.89
N ALA A 6 -4.93 -10.99 11.56
CA ALA A 6 -3.85 -11.64 10.81
C ALA A 6 -2.46 -11.10 11.21
N ALA A 7 -2.32 -9.78 11.41
CA ALA A 7 -1.05 -9.18 11.82
C ALA A 7 -0.62 -9.64 13.22
N ALA A 8 -1.53 -9.59 14.19
CA ALA A 8 -1.26 -10.05 15.56
C ALA A 8 -0.88 -11.54 15.60
N LEU A 9 -1.61 -12.39 14.86
CA LEU A 9 -1.30 -13.81 14.77
C LEU A 9 0.09 -14.05 14.14
N VAL A 10 0.42 -13.31 13.09
CA VAL A 10 1.72 -13.47 12.41
C VAL A 10 2.87 -13.05 13.32
N GLU A 11 2.72 -11.97 14.08
CA GLU A 11 3.69 -11.56 15.10
C GLU A 11 3.88 -12.66 16.16
N GLU A 12 2.78 -13.15 16.75
CA GLU A 12 2.83 -14.15 17.83
C GLU A 12 3.48 -15.47 17.37
N VAL A 13 3.15 -15.94 16.17
CA VAL A 13 3.55 -17.28 15.71
C VAL A 13 4.92 -17.29 15.04
N TYR A 14 5.29 -16.22 14.32
CA TYR A 14 6.48 -16.21 13.47
C TYR A 14 7.54 -15.19 13.86
N ALA A 15 7.21 -14.18 14.69
CA ALA A 15 8.11 -13.11 15.11
C ALA A 15 8.95 -12.50 13.96
N PRO A 16 8.33 -12.06 12.84
CA PRO A 16 9.07 -11.42 11.76
C PRO A 16 9.55 -10.02 12.14
N ASP A 17 10.50 -9.47 11.39
CA ASP A 17 11.02 -8.12 11.64
C ASP A 17 10.04 -7.00 11.29
N PHE A 18 9.08 -7.25 10.38
CA PHE A 18 8.08 -6.28 9.93
C PHE A 18 6.87 -6.97 9.25
N VAL A 19 5.80 -6.21 9.00
CA VAL A 19 4.61 -6.66 8.25
C VAL A 19 4.41 -5.75 7.04
N ASP A 20 4.24 -6.34 5.83
CA ASP A 20 3.93 -5.58 4.60
C ASP A 20 2.48 -5.74 4.16
N ILE A 21 1.82 -4.64 3.80
CA ILE A 21 0.47 -4.63 3.25
C ILE A 21 0.50 -4.42 1.74
N ASN A 22 -0.01 -5.42 1.02
CA ASN A 22 -0.09 -5.36 -0.43
C ASN A 22 -1.31 -4.57 -0.93
N PHE A 23 -1.06 -3.35 -1.40
CA PHE A 23 -1.99 -2.52 -2.16
C PHE A 23 -1.63 -2.44 -3.66
N GLY A 24 -0.84 -3.40 -4.17
CA GLY A 24 -0.27 -3.37 -5.52
C GLY A 24 -0.79 -4.44 -6.48
N CYS A 25 -1.30 -5.57 -6.00
CA CYS A 25 -1.68 -6.70 -6.85
C CYS A 25 -2.85 -6.33 -7.79
N PRO A 26 -2.71 -6.46 -9.13
CA PRO A 26 -3.76 -6.07 -10.08
C PRO A 26 -4.66 -7.24 -10.50
N VAL A 27 -4.35 -8.47 -10.05
CA VAL A 27 -5.03 -9.70 -10.48
C VAL A 27 -6.52 -9.68 -10.11
N LYS A 28 -7.36 -10.02 -11.09
CA LYS A 28 -8.83 -9.94 -11.00
C LYS A 28 -9.41 -10.58 -9.73
N LYS A 29 -8.92 -11.75 -9.31
CA LYS A 29 -9.44 -12.47 -8.13
C LYS A 29 -9.27 -11.69 -6.82
N VAL A 30 -8.17 -10.93 -6.70
CA VAL A 30 -7.83 -10.13 -5.52
C VAL A 30 -8.63 -8.82 -5.55
N VAL A 31 -8.59 -8.14 -6.69
CA VAL A 31 -9.26 -6.85 -6.90
C VAL A 31 -10.79 -6.92 -6.75
N LYS A 32 -11.42 -8.04 -7.15
CA LYS A 32 -12.88 -8.24 -7.01
C LYS A 32 -13.35 -8.27 -5.55
N ARG A 33 -12.46 -8.52 -4.59
CA ARG A 33 -12.75 -8.53 -3.15
C ARG A 33 -12.25 -7.27 -2.45
N ASN A 34 -11.98 -6.19 -3.20
CA ASN A 34 -11.33 -4.98 -2.70
C ASN A 34 -10.00 -5.26 -1.98
N GLY A 35 -9.22 -6.21 -2.47
CA GLY A 35 -7.83 -6.42 -2.04
C GLY A 35 -6.83 -5.90 -3.06
N GLY A 36 -5.56 -5.84 -2.67
CA GLY A 36 -4.47 -5.42 -3.56
C GLY A 36 -4.69 -3.99 -4.06
N SER A 37 -4.37 -3.75 -5.33
CA SER A 37 -4.63 -2.45 -5.96
C SER A 37 -6.12 -2.11 -6.14
N GLY A 38 -7.02 -3.04 -5.80
CA GLY A 38 -8.45 -2.77 -5.71
C GLY A 38 -8.81 -1.73 -4.64
N CYS A 39 -8.00 -1.65 -3.58
CA CYS A 39 -8.15 -0.66 -2.51
C CYS A 39 -7.88 0.77 -2.97
N LEU A 40 -7.08 0.98 -4.04
CA LEU A 40 -6.69 2.32 -4.50
C LEU A 40 -7.84 3.14 -5.11
N ARG A 41 -9.07 2.61 -5.10
CA ARG A 41 -10.31 3.34 -5.42
C ARG A 41 -10.94 4.00 -4.20
N ASP A 42 -10.50 3.61 -3.01
CA ASP A 42 -11.03 4.04 -1.72
C ASP A 42 -9.86 4.21 -0.75
N LEU A 43 -9.37 5.45 -0.64
CA LEU A 43 -8.21 5.76 0.20
C LEU A 43 -8.57 5.80 1.70
N GLU A 44 -9.84 5.97 2.05
CA GLU A 44 -10.29 5.82 3.44
C GLU A 44 -10.17 4.36 3.89
N LEU A 45 -10.53 3.41 3.02
CA LEU A 45 -10.28 1.99 3.25
C LEU A 45 -8.78 1.69 3.40
N VAL A 46 -7.91 2.24 2.56
CA VAL A 46 -6.45 2.08 2.68
C VAL A 46 -5.97 2.54 4.06
N GLN A 47 -6.35 3.76 4.47
CA GLN A 47 -5.93 4.32 5.76
C GLN A 47 -6.48 3.52 6.94
N SER A 48 -7.73 3.08 6.89
CA SER A 48 -8.33 2.27 7.96
C SER A 48 -7.67 0.89 8.10
N ILE A 49 -7.27 0.25 6.99
CA ILE A 49 -6.52 -1.01 7.03
C ILE A 49 -5.16 -0.81 7.68
N ILE A 50 -4.41 0.23 7.28
CA ILE A 50 -3.07 0.50 7.84
C ILE A 50 -3.17 0.76 9.35
N ARG A 51 -4.08 1.65 9.78
CA ARG A 51 -4.29 1.94 11.21
C ARG A 51 -4.64 0.69 12.00
N ALA A 52 -5.58 -0.11 11.48
CA ALA A 52 -5.98 -1.35 12.15
C ALA A 52 -4.82 -2.36 12.30
N VAL A 53 -3.89 -2.40 11.34
CA VAL A 53 -2.69 -3.25 11.44
C VAL A 53 -1.69 -2.65 12.43
N VAL A 54 -1.39 -1.35 12.32
CA VAL A 54 -0.47 -0.64 13.22
C VAL A 54 -0.92 -0.74 14.68
N ASP A 55 -2.22 -0.66 14.96
CA ASP A 55 -2.77 -0.77 16.31
C ASP A 55 -2.71 -2.19 16.88
N ALA A 56 -2.53 -3.21 16.02
CA ALA A 56 -2.62 -4.62 16.38
C ALA A 56 -1.28 -5.34 16.51
N THR A 57 -0.18 -4.71 16.08
CA THR A 57 1.17 -5.29 16.16
C THR A 57 2.21 -4.24 16.55
N ALA A 58 3.23 -4.63 17.31
CA ALA A 58 4.37 -3.75 17.60
C ALA A 58 5.38 -3.67 16.43
N LEU A 59 5.22 -4.53 15.42
CA LEU A 59 6.11 -4.62 14.28
C LEU A 59 5.97 -3.39 13.36
N PRO A 60 7.07 -2.90 12.76
CA PRO A 60 6.99 -1.90 11.70
C PRO A 60 6.04 -2.37 10.59
N THR A 61 5.05 -1.55 10.28
CA THR A 61 4.14 -1.80 9.15
C THR A 61 4.65 -1.09 7.90
N THR A 62 4.90 -1.84 6.84
CA THR A 62 5.29 -1.32 5.52
C THR A 62 4.13 -1.48 4.53
N VAL A 63 4.17 -0.74 3.44
CA VAL A 63 3.14 -0.86 2.40
C VAL A 63 3.76 -0.91 1.02
N LYS A 64 3.12 -1.66 0.13
CA LYS A 64 3.44 -1.65 -1.30
C LYS A 64 2.26 -1.18 -2.12
N ILE A 65 2.45 -0.08 -2.87
CA ILE A 65 1.40 0.55 -3.69
C ILE A 65 1.72 0.49 -5.20
N ARG A 66 0.76 1.02 -5.97
CA ARG A 66 0.86 1.38 -7.39
C ARG A 66 0.60 2.88 -7.54
N SER A 67 0.82 3.46 -8.72
CA SER A 67 0.58 4.90 -8.97
C SER A 67 -0.89 5.32 -8.87
N GLY A 68 -1.80 4.37 -8.73
CA GLY A 68 -3.25 4.60 -8.67
C GLY A 68 -4.04 3.45 -9.26
N TRP A 69 -5.35 3.60 -9.27
CA TRP A 69 -6.24 2.61 -9.90
C TRP A 69 -6.16 2.65 -11.44
N SER A 70 -6.23 3.84 -12.01
CA SER A 70 -6.21 4.10 -13.46
C SER A 70 -5.47 5.40 -13.74
N GLU A 71 -5.33 5.80 -15.02
CA GLU A 71 -4.67 7.07 -15.36
C GLU A 71 -5.47 8.27 -14.84
N GLU A 72 -6.80 8.18 -14.79
CA GLU A 72 -7.66 9.24 -14.25
C GLU A 72 -7.53 9.38 -12.73
N LEU A 73 -7.16 8.28 -12.05
CA LEU A 73 -6.96 8.20 -10.59
C LEU A 73 -5.49 8.00 -10.26
N ARG A 74 -4.59 8.53 -11.09
CA ARG A 74 -3.15 8.43 -10.92
C ARG A 74 -2.67 9.57 -10.03
N ASP A 75 -2.30 9.22 -8.80
CA ASP A 75 -1.78 10.15 -7.81
C ASP A 75 -0.88 9.41 -6.81
N PRO A 76 0.32 8.98 -7.24
CA PRO A 76 1.23 8.22 -6.38
C PRO A 76 1.61 8.99 -5.09
N VAL A 77 1.79 10.31 -5.18
CA VAL A 77 2.17 11.16 -4.04
C VAL A 77 1.04 11.28 -3.03
N GLY A 78 -0.18 11.59 -3.48
CA GLY A 78 -1.33 11.70 -2.57
C GLY A 78 -1.70 10.37 -1.92
N ILE A 79 -1.56 9.24 -2.63
CA ILE A 79 -1.72 7.90 -2.06
C ILE A 79 -0.65 7.64 -0.99
N ALA A 80 0.62 7.95 -1.31
CA ALA A 80 1.74 7.71 -0.42
C ALA A 80 1.66 8.50 0.88
N LEU A 81 1.32 9.79 0.81
CA LEU A 81 1.11 10.64 1.99
C LEU A 81 0.04 10.06 2.92
N ARG A 82 -1.08 9.59 2.36
CA ARG A 82 -2.14 8.95 3.16
C ARG A 82 -1.69 7.67 3.84
N CYS A 83 -0.82 6.89 3.19
CA CYS A 83 -0.22 5.71 3.81
C CYS A 83 0.71 6.10 4.97
N GLN A 84 1.56 7.12 4.79
CA GLN A 84 2.41 7.67 5.86
C GLN A 84 1.56 8.18 7.03
N ASP A 85 0.55 9.00 6.77
CA ASP A 85 -0.37 9.55 7.78
C ASP A 85 -1.14 8.47 8.55
N ALA A 86 -1.32 7.29 7.95
CA ALA A 86 -1.96 6.15 8.58
C ALA A 86 -1.01 5.29 9.43
N GLY A 87 0.31 5.55 9.38
CA GLY A 87 1.31 4.89 10.21
C GLY A 87 2.26 3.95 9.47
N ALA A 88 2.25 3.93 8.12
CA ALA A 88 3.24 3.17 7.36
C ALA A 88 4.65 3.70 7.63
N ARG A 89 5.63 2.80 7.76
CA ARG A 89 7.02 3.11 8.12
C ARG A 89 7.99 3.03 6.95
N VAL A 90 7.61 2.33 5.88
CA VAL A 90 8.32 2.23 4.60
C VAL A 90 7.26 2.06 3.50
N LEU A 91 7.49 2.66 2.34
CA LEU A 91 6.56 2.58 1.21
C LEU A 91 7.26 2.13 -0.06
N THR A 92 6.84 1.03 -0.67
CA THR A 92 7.34 0.61 -1.99
C THR A 92 6.36 1.01 -3.10
N LEU A 93 6.82 1.77 -4.10
CA LEU A 93 6.03 2.12 -5.28
C LEU A 93 6.36 1.22 -6.49
N HIS A 94 5.33 0.61 -7.09
CA HIS A 94 5.40 0.20 -8.49
C HIS A 94 4.82 1.32 -9.35
N PRO A 95 5.64 2.08 -10.11
CA PRO A 95 5.18 3.26 -10.84
C PRO A 95 4.43 2.88 -12.13
N ARG A 96 3.28 2.24 -11.93
CA ARG A 96 2.25 1.90 -12.91
C ARG A 96 0.90 1.98 -12.21
N THR A 97 -0.13 2.37 -12.93
CA THR A 97 -1.51 2.26 -12.45
C THR A 97 -1.97 0.80 -12.44
N ARG A 98 -3.04 0.47 -11.74
CA ARG A 98 -3.60 -0.89 -11.77
C ARG A 98 -4.05 -1.27 -13.17
N THR A 99 -4.73 -0.38 -13.90
CA THR A 99 -5.28 -0.67 -15.24
C THR A 99 -4.20 -0.99 -16.27
N GLN A 100 -3.00 -0.43 -16.11
CA GLN A 100 -1.85 -0.80 -16.93
C GLN A 100 -1.41 -2.26 -16.74
N MET A 101 -1.77 -2.92 -15.63
CA MET A 101 -1.33 -4.30 -15.34
C MET A 101 0.22 -4.42 -15.47
N TYR A 102 0.71 -5.03 -16.55
CA TYR A 102 2.12 -5.16 -16.91
C TYR A 102 2.46 -4.51 -18.27
N SER A 103 1.49 -3.88 -18.94
CA SER A 103 1.72 -3.17 -20.19
C SER A 103 2.25 -1.75 -19.94
N GLY A 104 2.51 -1.02 -21.03
CA GLY A 104 3.04 0.33 -20.96
C GLY A 104 4.44 0.41 -20.36
N ARG A 105 4.84 1.61 -19.95
CA ARG A 105 6.14 1.90 -19.34
C ARG A 105 5.95 2.37 -17.91
N SER A 106 6.86 1.96 -17.04
CA SER A 106 6.94 2.53 -15.71
C SER A 106 7.43 3.97 -15.77
N ASP A 107 6.79 4.83 -14.98
CA ASP A 107 7.20 6.23 -14.88
C ASP A 107 8.07 6.43 -13.64
N TRP A 108 9.38 6.30 -13.82
CA TRP A 108 10.34 6.38 -12.72
C TRP A 108 10.40 7.77 -12.07
N SER A 109 9.91 8.82 -12.73
CA SER A 109 9.84 10.16 -12.13
C SER A 109 8.88 10.20 -10.94
N GLU A 110 7.90 9.30 -10.89
CA GLU A 110 6.97 9.18 -9.76
C GLU A 110 7.67 8.71 -8.48
N ILE A 111 8.69 7.85 -8.60
CA ILE A 111 9.45 7.41 -7.42
C ILE A 111 10.18 8.60 -6.81
N ALA A 112 10.84 9.42 -7.64
CA ALA A 112 11.52 10.63 -7.17
C ALA A 112 10.54 11.59 -6.49
N ALA A 113 9.37 11.84 -7.10
CA ALA A 113 8.35 12.70 -6.51
C ALA A 113 7.81 12.17 -5.16
N VAL A 114 7.71 10.85 -4.98
CA VAL A 114 7.31 10.26 -3.70
C VAL A 114 8.44 10.35 -2.67
N VAL A 115 9.70 10.11 -3.06
CA VAL A 115 10.88 10.32 -2.20
C VAL A 115 10.93 11.75 -1.68
N ASP A 116 10.70 12.74 -2.54
CA ASP A 116 10.73 14.16 -2.16
C ASP A 116 9.58 14.56 -1.22
N ALA A 117 8.46 13.82 -1.25
CA ALA A 117 7.25 14.15 -0.51
C ALA A 117 7.12 13.44 0.84
N LEU A 118 7.75 12.28 1.03
CA LEU A 118 7.63 11.48 2.25
C LEU A 118 8.78 11.73 3.23
N ASP A 119 8.48 11.57 4.52
CA ASP A 119 9.45 11.55 5.60
C ASP A 119 9.94 10.12 5.92
N ILE A 120 9.31 9.11 5.31
CA ILE A 120 9.64 7.69 5.45
C ILE A 120 10.39 7.16 4.21
N PRO A 121 11.20 6.09 4.34
CA PRO A 121 11.89 5.49 3.20
C PRO A 121 10.93 4.99 2.11
N VAL A 122 11.36 5.16 0.86
CA VAL A 122 10.66 4.73 -0.37
C VAL A 122 11.45 3.68 -1.13
#